data_AF-A0A9D8NXB7-F1
#
_entry.id   AF-A0A9D8NXB7-F1
#
_cell.length_a   1.000
_cell.length_b   1.000
_cell.length_c   1.000
_cell.angle_alpha   90.00
_cell.angle_beta   90.00
_cell.angle_gamma   90.00
#
_symmetry.space_group_name_H-M   'P 1'
#
loop_
_entity.id
_entity.type
_entity.pdbx_description
1 polymer ?
#
loop_
_entity_poly.entity_id
_entity_poly.type
_entity_poly.pdbx_seq_one_letter_code
_entity_poly.pdbx_strand_id
1 'polypeptide(L)'
;MTRVAWRAILSVGALLLLLTYFWLQSRTPDLERRTQWLETLRTLELRDAELMRDVLLARAGLLPNYDTLTRTGQELIRLSGELRASLPPGAPDTPATLVAPADAMATAVQERLARVENFKSDNALLRNSLMYFDRAGRKLKAPANARVAAKVAPLWQAMLSFVETVDADLGREIQSELDRIAKLPSLPDDAQALVAHGRLIVEVLPQLDELMREIIGTPTAAHVGVLQDALRDYGRQVEWRAQQYRLLLYLL
;
A
#
# COMPACT_ATOMS: atom_id res chain seq x y z
N MET A 1 -5.39 41.11 -64.68
CA MET A 1 -6.37 40.32 -63.89
C MET A 1 -5.75 39.13 -63.14
N THR A 2 -4.58 38.61 -63.55
CA THR A 2 -3.91 37.44 -62.93
C THR A 2 -3.32 37.68 -61.53
N ARG A 3 -2.80 38.88 -61.24
CA ARG A 3 -2.23 39.21 -59.91
C ARG A 3 -3.26 39.26 -58.78
N VAL A 4 -4.51 39.62 -59.09
CA VAL A 4 -5.61 39.69 -58.11
C VAL A 4 -6.10 38.29 -57.78
N ALA A 5 -6.24 37.42 -58.78
CA ALA A 5 -6.59 36.01 -58.58
C ALA A 5 -5.55 35.26 -57.73
N TRP A 6 -4.25 35.50 -57.97
CA TRP A 6 -3.18 34.87 -57.18
C TRP A 6 -3.19 35.31 -55.71
N ARG A 7 -3.44 36.60 -55.45
CA ARG A 7 -3.60 37.12 -54.09
C ARG A 7 -4.79 36.50 -53.39
N ALA A 8 -5.94 36.39 -54.06
CA ALA A 8 -7.14 35.77 -53.51
C ALA A 8 -6.93 34.27 -53.19
N ILE A 9 -6.25 33.52 -54.06
CA ILE A 9 -5.93 32.11 -53.84
C ILE A 9 -5.00 31.95 -52.62
N LEU A 10 -3.99 32.80 -52.47
CA LEU A 10 -3.11 32.80 -51.30
C LEU A 10 -3.85 33.13 -50.00
N SER A 11 -4.76 34.10 -50.04
CA SER A 11 -5.59 34.48 -48.88
C SER A 11 -6.50 33.33 -48.44
N VAL A 12 -7.18 32.68 -49.38
CA VAL A 12 -8.06 31.53 -49.10
C VAL A 12 -7.24 30.34 -48.59
N GLY A 13 -6.07 30.07 -49.18
CA GLY A 13 -5.16 29.02 -48.70
C GLY A 13 -4.65 29.27 -47.28
N ALA A 14 -4.27 30.52 -46.97
CA ALA A 14 -3.83 30.90 -45.63
C ALA A 14 -4.97 30.79 -44.60
N LEU A 15 -6.19 31.18 -44.97
CA LEU A 15 -7.37 31.05 -44.12
C LEU A 15 -7.69 29.58 -43.83
N LEU A 16 -7.66 28.72 -44.85
CA LEU A 16 -7.90 27.29 -44.69
C LEU A 16 -6.83 26.61 -43.81
N LEU A 17 -5.56 27.00 -43.93
CA LEU A 17 -4.50 26.53 -43.03
C LEU A 17 -4.73 26.99 -41.58
N LEU A 18 -5.13 28.24 -41.38
CA LEU A 18 -5.44 28.78 -40.06
C LEU A 18 -6.63 28.06 -39.41
N LEU A 19 -7.71 27.84 -40.17
CA LEU A 19 -8.89 27.09 -39.72
C LEU A 19 -8.55 25.63 -39.40
N THR A 20 -7.74 24.98 -40.23
CA THR A 20 -7.30 23.60 -39.98
C THR A 20 -6.42 23.52 -38.74
N TYR A 21 -5.52 24.48 -38.55
CA TYR A 21 -4.67 24.59 -37.36
C TYR A 21 -5.51 24.77 -36.07
N PHE A 22 -6.46 25.71 -36.08
CA PHE A 22 -7.34 25.93 -34.94
C PHE A 22 -8.28 24.76 -34.70
N TRP A 23 -8.78 24.09 -35.74
CA TRP A 23 -9.59 22.89 -35.59
C TRP A 23 -8.80 21.73 -34.96
N LEU A 24 -7.54 21.53 -35.38
CA LEU A 24 -6.65 20.54 -34.74
C LEU A 24 -6.42 20.86 -33.26
N GLN A 25 -6.20 22.13 -32.93
CA GLN A 25 -6.00 22.60 -31.55
C GLN A 25 -7.29 22.56 -30.70
N SER A 26 -8.46 22.57 -31.35
CA SER A 26 -9.78 22.48 -30.70
C SER A 26 -10.19 21.05 -30.33
N ARG A 27 -9.54 20.03 -30.91
CA ARG A 27 -9.75 18.63 -30.52
C ARG A 27 -9.14 18.40 -29.15
N THR A 28 -9.84 17.66 -28.29
CA THR A 28 -9.37 17.24 -26.95
C THR A 28 -9.02 15.75 -26.93
N PRO A 29 -7.96 15.29 -27.62
CA PRO A 29 -7.45 13.92 -27.47
C PRO A 29 -6.99 13.63 -26.03
N ASP A 30 -6.83 14.68 -25.22
CA ASP A 30 -6.50 14.63 -23.80
C ASP A 30 -7.67 14.15 -22.91
N LEU A 31 -8.93 14.23 -23.34
CA LEU A 31 -10.07 13.91 -22.47
C LEU A 31 -10.15 12.41 -22.13
N GLU A 32 -10.03 11.53 -23.12
CA GLU A 32 -10.08 10.08 -22.93
C GLU A 32 -8.93 9.60 -22.05
N ARG A 33 -7.71 10.09 -22.31
CA ARG A 33 -6.51 9.77 -21.53
C ARG A 33 -6.64 10.20 -20.07
N ARG A 34 -7.10 11.43 -19.80
CA ARG A 34 -7.33 11.91 -18.43
C ARG A 34 -8.41 11.11 -17.71
N THR A 35 -9.48 10.73 -18.42
CA THR A 35 -10.55 9.89 -17.86
C THR A 35 -10.00 8.53 -17.45
N GLN A 36 -9.18 7.91 -18.30
CA GLN A 36 -8.49 6.65 -18.01
C GLN A 36 -7.56 6.78 -16.79
N TRP A 37 -6.77 7.85 -16.70
CA TRP A 37 -5.91 8.10 -15.53
C TRP A 37 -6.71 8.24 -14.23
N LEU A 38 -7.83 8.99 -14.25
CA LEU A 38 -8.71 9.12 -13.09
C LEU A 38 -9.35 7.78 -12.69
N GLU A 39 -9.73 6.95 -13.65
CA GLU A 39 -10.27 5.62 -13.41
C GLU A 39 -9.22 4.67 -12.81
N THR A 40 -7.99 4.70 -13.32
CA THR A 40 -6.86 3.96 -12.74
C THR A 40 -6.60 4.39 -11.29
N LEU A 41 -6.63 5.70 -10.99
CA LEU A 41 -6.46 6.21 -9.62
C LEU A 41 -7.56 5.74 -8.67
N ARG A 42 -8.82 5.76 -9.10
CA ARG A 42 -9.94 5.23 -8.32
C ARG A 42 -9.81 3.73 -8.06
N THR A 43 -9.36 2.98 -9.07
CA THR A 43 -9.12 1.55 -8.94
C THR A 43 -7.99 1.29 -7.94
N LEU A 44 -6.93 2.10 -7.97
CA LEU A 44 -5.82 2.04 -7.02
C LEU A 44 -6.30 2.30 -5.58
N GLU A 45 -7.13 3.32 -5.35
CA GLU A 45 -7.75 3.59 -4.03
C GLU A 45 -8.58 2.41 -3.52
N LEU A 46 -9.39 1.80 -4.40
CA LEU A 46 -10.21 0.64 -4.06
C LEU A 46 -9.34 -0.55 -3.65
N ARG A 47 -8.27 -0.84 -4.41
CA ARG A 47 -7.34 -1.93 -4.10
C ARG A 47 -6.53 -1.66 -2.83
N ASP A 48 -6.18 -0.41 -2.56
CA ASP A 48 -5.52 -0.02 -1.31
C ASP A 48 -6.43 -0.25 -0.09
N ALA A 49 -7.72 0.07 -0.21
CA ALA A 49 -8.71 -0.22 0.82
C ALA A 49 -8.91 -1.72 1.04
N GLU A 50 -8.94 -2.53 -0.04
CA GLU A 50 -8.99 -3.99 0.06
C GLU A 50 -7.74 -4.57 0.74
N LEU A 51 -6.55 -4.07 0.40
CA LEU A 51 -5.30 -4.45 1.06
C LEU A 51 -5.38 -4.19 2.57
N MET A 52 -5.85 -3.00 2.97
CA MET A 52 -6.00 -2.64 4.38
C MET A 52 -6.97 -3.56 5.11
N ARG A 53 -8.15 -3.82 4.51
CA ARG A 53 -9.12 -4.76 5.06
C ARG A 53 -8.48 -6.12 5.31
N ASP A 54 -7.75 -6.64 4.33
CA ASP A 54 -7.17 -7.98 4.41
C ASP A 54 -6.02 -8.05 5.43
N VAL A 55 -5.24 -6.97 5.61
CA VAL A 55 -4.24 -6.85 6.68
C VAL A 55 -4.92 -6.92 8.06
N LEU A 56 -6.01 -6.19 8.25
CA LEU A 56 -6.78 -6.23 9.50
C LEU A 56 -7.39 -7.62 9.76
N LEU A 57 -7.96 -8.26 8.74
CA LEU A 57 -8.47 -9.64 8.83
C LEU A 57 -7.35 -10.63 9.16
N ALA A 58 -6.17 -10.46 8.57
CA ALA A 58 -5.01 -11.30 8.85
C ALA A 58 -4.53 -11.18 10.30
N ARG A 59 -4.49 -9.95 10.84
CA ARG A 59 -4.12 -9.69 12.23
C ARG A 59 -5.14 -10.24 13.22
N ALA A 60 -6.43 -10.22 12.86
CA ALA A 60 -7.51 -10.83 13.62
C ALA A 60 -7.57 -12.37 13.49
N GLY A 61 -6.69 -12.97 12.68
CA GLY A 61 -6.71 -14.42 12.41
C GLY A 61 -7.90 -14.89 11.57
N LEU A 62 -8.63 -13.96 10.94
CA LEU A 62 -9.82 -14.21 10.12
C LEU A 62 -9.50 -14.40 8.64
N LEU A 63 -8.28 -14.06 8.20
CA LEU A 63 -7.85 -14.29 6.82
C LEU A 63 -7.37 -15.75 6.65
N PRO A 64 -7.96 -16.53 5.71
CA PRO A 64 -7.61 -17.93 5.53
C PRO A 64 -6.15 -18.15 5.10
N ASN A 65 -5.66 -17.31 4.20
CA ASN A 65 -4.29 -17.33 3.67
C ASN A 65 -3.88 -15.93 3.20
N TYR A 66 -2.59 -15.73 2.93
CA TYR A 66 -2.06 -14.43 2.48
C TYR A 66 -2.12 -14.20 0.96
N ASP A 67 -2.74 -15.10 0.19
CA ASP A 67 -2.72 -15.00 -1.28
C ASP A 67 -3.48 -13.76 -1.77
N THR A 68 -4.53 -13.36 -1.06
CA THR A 68 -5.28 -12.13 -1.38
C THR A 68 -4.40 -10.89 -1.19
N LEU A 69 -3.58 -10.82 -0.14
CA LEU A 69 -2.63 -9.71 0.06
C LEU A 69 -1.60 -9.65 -1.07
N THR A 70 -1.02 -10.78 -1.44
CA THR A 70 -0.04 -10.88 -2.53
C THR A 70 -0.65 -10.41 -3.86
N ARG A 71 -1.87 -10.87 -4.17
CA ARG A 71 -2.57 -10.51 -5.42
C ARG A 71 -2.92 -9.02 -5.48
N THR A 72 -3.49 -8.49 -4.40
CA THR A 72 -3.83 -7.06 -4.31
C THR A 72 -2.57 -6.20 -4.39
N GLY A 73 -1.46 -6.63 -3.76
CA GLY A 73 -0.17 -5.94 -3.87
C GLY A 73 0.40 -5.93 -5.29
N GLN A 74 0.35 -7.07 -6.00
CA GLN A 74 0.75 -7.14 -7.41
C GLN A 74 -0.07 -6.21 -8.29
N GLU A 75 -1.39 -6.13 -8.05
CA GLU A 75 -2.28 -5.25 -8.80
C GLU A 75 -1.97 -3.77 -8.53
N LEU A 76 -1.69 -3.39 -7.28
CA LEU A 76 -1.26 -2.03 -6.93
C LEU A 76 0.06 -1.64 -7.59
N ILE A 77 1.04 -2.55 -7.63
CA ILE A 77 2.31 -2.34 -8.35
C ILE A 77 2.05 -2.15 -9.84
N ARG A 78 1.20 -3.00 -10.43
CA ARG A 78 0.84 -2.91 -11.85
C ARG A 78 0.17 -1.58 -12.18
N LEU A 79 -0.88 -1.19 -11.45
CA LEU A 79 -1.63 0.05 -11.67
C LEU A 79 -0.76 1.30 -11.48
N SER A 80 0.05 1.34 -10.42
CA SER A 80 0.95 2.47 -10.17
C SER A 80 2.07 2.57 -11.21
N GLY A 81 2.62 1.42 -11.65
CA GLY A 81 3.61 1.34 -12.71
C GLY A 81 3.07 1.75 -14.08
N GLU A 82 1.89 1.26 -14.46
CA GLU A 82 1.21 1.65 -15.70
C GLU A 82 0.91 3.15 -15.74
N LEU A 83 0.42 3.71 -14.62
CA LEU A 83 0.15 5.13 -14.54
C LEU A 83 1.43 5.95 -14.66
N ARG A 84 2.48 5.59 -13.92
CA ARG A 84 3.80 6.23 -14.00
C ARG A 84 4.38 6.14 -15.41
N ALA A 85 4.32 4.98 -16.06
CA ALA A 85 4.83 4.77 -17.40
C ALA A 85 4.06 5.58 -18.46
N SER A 86 2.78 5.88 -18.21
CA SER A 86 1.96 6.74 -19.07
C SER A 86 2.27 8.24 -18.94
N LEU A 87 3.13 8.62 -17.97
CA LEU A 87 3.59 9.98 -17.71
C LEU A 87 5.13 10.08 -17.84
N PRO A 88 5.73 9.73 -18.99
CA PRO A 88 7.17 9.73 -19.14
C PRO A 88 7.76 11.15 -19.03
N PRO A 89 8.84 11.34 -18.24
CA PRO A 89 9.46 12.65 -18.07
C PRO A 89 10.03 13.17 -19.40
N GLY A 90 9.79 14.45 -19.70
CA GLY A 90 10.31 15.12 -20.89
C GLY A 90 9.60 14.77 -22.20
N ALA A 91 8.56 13.94 -22.18
CA ALA A 91 7.75 13.73 -23.37
C ALA A 91 6.90 14.98 -23.70
N PRO A 92 6.71 15.33 -24.99
CA PRO A 92 6.01 16.55 -25.40
C PRO A 92 4.58 16.68 -24.85
N ASP A 93 3.90 15.53 -24.68
CA ASP A 93 2.50 15.45 -24.24
C ASP A 93 2.35 15.13 -22.75
N THR A 94 3.46 15.05 -21.99
CA THR A 94 3.43 14.78 -20.55
C THR A 94 3.54 16.08 -19.76
N PRO A 95 2.54 16.44 -18.94
CA PRO A 95 2.65 17.62 -18.09
C PRO A 95 3.67 17.38 -16.97
N ALA A 96 4.69 18.23 -16.90
CA ALA A 96 5.74 18.14 -15.86
C ALA A 96 5.16 18.18 -14.43
N THR A 97 4.01 18.81 -14.24
CA THR A 97 3.29 18.88 -12.96
C THR A 97 2.72 17.53 -12.49
N LEU A 98 2.58 16.54 -13.38
CA LEU A 98 2.04 15.21 -13.06
C LEU A 98 3.13 14.18 -12.77
N VAL A 99 4.35 14.38 -13.28
CA VAL A 99 5.45 13.42 -13.17
C VAL A 99 5.85 13.20 -11.71
N ALA A 100 6.14 14.28 -10.97
CA ALA A 100 6.59 14.16 -9.58
C ALA A 100 5.52 13.55 -8.66
N PRO A 101 4.23 13.94 -8.72
CA PRO A 101 3.17 13.26 -7.96
C PRO A 101 2.99 11.78 -8.33
N ALA A 102 3.10 11.41 -9.61
CA ALA A 102 3.02 10.01 -10.03
C ALA A 102 4.19 9.16 -9.52
N ASP A 103 5.40 9.71 -9.55
CA ASP A 103 6.58 9.07 -8.98
C ASP A 103 6.45 8.89 -7.46
N ALA A 104 6.02 9.93 -6.74
CA ALA A 104 5.81 9.88 -5.29
C ALA A 104 4.73 8.85 -4.91
N MET A 105 3.62 8.80 -5.65
CA MET A 105 2.57 7.80 -5.45
C MET A 105 3.09 6.37 -5.68
N ALA A 106 3.84 6.14 -6.76
CA ALA A 106 4.41 4.81 -7.05
C ALA A 106 5.40 4.37 -5.96
N THR A 107 6.25 5.28 -5.47
CA THR A 107 7.14 5.01 -4.34
C THR A 107 6.35 4.69 -3.06
N ALA A 108 5.32 5.47 -2.73
CA ALA A 108 4.49 5.22 -1.56
C ALA A 108 3.80 3.84 -1.61
N VAL A 109 3.33 3.41 -2.79
CA VAL A 109 2.80 2.05 -2.99
C VAL A 109 3.86 0.99 -2.70
N GLN A 110 5.08 1.14 -3.22
CA GLN A 110 6.15 0.16 -3.01
C GLN A 110 6.57 0.07 -1.54
N GLU A 111 6.77 1.21 -0.87
CA GLU A 111 7.13 1.26 0.55
C GLU A 111 6.07 0.59 1.42
N ARG A 112 4.79 0.87 1.14
CA ARG A 112 3.66 0.26 1.84
C ARG A 112 3.62 -1.25 1.65
N LEU A 113 3.83 -1.73 0.43
CA LEU A 113 3.83 -3.17 0.15
C LEU A 113 5.03 -3.89 0.77
N ALA A 114 6.20 -3.25 0.85
CA ALA A 114 7.34 -3.78 1.60
C ALA A 114 7.00 -3.97 3.08
N ARG A 115 6.29 -3.00 3.70
CA ARG A 115 5.79 -3.16 5.07
C ARG A 115 4.77 -4.29 5.21
N VAL A 116 3.89 -4.48 4.23
CA VAL A 116 2.93 -5.60 4.22
C VAL A 116 3.64 -6.96 4.11
N GLU A 117 4.74 -7.07 3.37
CA GLU A 117 5.52 -8.30 3.31
C GLU A 117 6.21 -8.64 4.64
N ASN A 118 6.75 -7.63 5.33
CA ASN A 118 7.26 -7.81 6.70
C ASN A 118 6.13 -8.26 7.63
N PHE A 119 4.95 -7.64 7.52
CA PHE A 119 3.77 -8.00 8.33
C PHE A 119 3.34 -9.44 8.12
N LYS A 120 3.33 -9.92 6.87
CA LYS A 120 2.99 -11.33 6.56
C LYS A 120 3.93 -12.30 7.28
N SER A 121 5.23 -12.00 7.23
CA SER A 121 6.28 -12.82 7.83
C SER A 121 6.16 -12.84 9.36
N ASP A 122 6.05 -11.67 9.97
CA ASP A 122 5.97 -11.52 11.43
C ASP A 122 4.66 -12.07 11.99
N ASN A 123 3.53 -11.81 11.33
CA ASN A 123 2.24 -12.37 11.73
C ASN A 123 2.21 -13.89 11.59
N ALA A 124 2.84 -14.46 10.55
CA ALA A 124 2.99 -15.91 10.41
C ALA A 124 3.86 -16.51 11.53
N LEU A 125 5.00 -15.88 11.83
CA LEU A 125 5.89 -16.29 12.89
C LEU A 125 5.22 -16.25 14.27
N LEU A 126 4.48 -15.16 14.55
CA LEU A 126 3.70 -15.00 15.78
C LEU A 126 2.63 -16.09 15.89
N ARG A 127 1.81 -16.29 14.86
CA ARG A 127 0.75 -17.32 14.85
C ARG A 127 1.31 -18.72 15.07
N ASN A 128 2.41 -19.04 14.40
CA ASN A 128 3.10 -20.31 14.59
C ASN A 128 3.60 -20.45 16.02
N SER A 129 4.28 -19.43 16.54
CA SER A 129 4.84 -19.46 17.90
C SER A 129 3.76 -19.58 18.97
N LEU A 130 2.63 -18.89 18.83
CA LEU A 130 1.48 -19.04 19.72
C LEU A 130 0.94 -20.47 19.69
N MET A 131 0.77 -21.08 18.51
CA MET A 131 0.30 -22.46 18.38
C MET A 131 1.24 -23.47 19.06
N TYR A 132 2.56 -23.31 18.87
CA TYR A 132 3.55 -24.20 19.48
C TYR A 132 3.65 -23.99 20.99
N PHE A 133 3.66 -22.74 21.46
CA PHE A 133 3.61 -22.40 22.88
C PHE A 133 2.39 -23.02 23.55
N ASP A 134 1.23 -22.89 22.91
CA ASP A 134 -0.05 -23.40 23.39
C ASP A 134 -0.06 -24.95 23.48
N ARG A 135 0.43 -25.62 22.43
CA ARG A 135 0.58 -27.07 22.38
C ARG A 135 1.56 -27.58 23.44
N ALA A 136 2.72 -26.95 23.58
CA ALA A 136 3.75 -27.32 24.54
C ALA A 136 3.25 -27.16 25.99
N GLY A 137 2.62 -26.02 26.30
CA GLY A 137 2.08 -25.77 27.62
C GLY A 137 1.00 -26.77 28.04
N ARG A 138 0.16 -27.25 27.11
CA ARG A 138 -0.80 -28.34 27.39
C ARG A 138 -0.13 -29.65 27.76
N LYS A 139 0.91 -30.08 27.05
CA LYS A 139 1.63 -31.33 27.34
C LYS A 139 2.36 -31.28 28.69
N LEU A 140 2.84 -30.09 29.07
CA LEU A 140 3.52 -29.86 30.34
C LEU A 140 2.59 -29.87 31.56
N LYS A 141 1.26 -29.88 31.39
CA LYS A 141 0.29 -30.07 32.48
C LYS A 141 0.21 -31.51 32.99
N ALA A 142 0.86 -32.48 32.34
CA ALA A 142 0.87 -33.86 32.79
C ALA A 142 1.53 -34.02 34.17
N PRO A 143 1.07 -34.95 35.03
CA PRO A 143 1.61 -35.14 36.39
C PRO A 143 3.11 -35.41 36.45
N ALA A 144 3.66 -36.06 35.42
CA ALA A 144 5.09 -36.31 35.26
C ALA A 144 5.95 -35.02 35.25
N ASN A 145 5.33 -33.87 34.95
CA ASN A 145 5.97 -32.57 34.83
C ASN A 145 5.64 -31.62 35.98
N ALA A 146 5.16 -32.09 37.15
CA ALA A 146 4.63 -31.27 38.23
C ALA A 146 5.48 -30.03 38.61
N ARG A 147 6.82 -30.18 38.64
CA ARG A 147 7.76 -29.07 38.93
C ARG A 147 7.75 -27.97 37.87
N VAL A 148 7.58 -28.33 36.60
CA VAL A 148 7.49 -27.41 35.46
C VAL A 148 6.06 -26.88 35.34
N ALA A 149 5.04 -27.73 35.53
CA ALA A 149 3.62 -27.38 35.45
C ALA A 149 3.24 -26.20 36.37
N ALA A 150 3.78 -26.16 37.59
CA ALA A 150 3.53 -25.07 38.54
C ALA A 150 4.02 -23.69 38.04
N LYS A 151 5.05 -23.66 37.17
CA LYS A 151 5.59 -22.43 36.57
C LYS A 151 4.92 -22.07 35.25
N VAL A 152 4.42 -23.07 34.53
CA VAL A 152 3.77 -22.88 33.22
C VAL A 152 2.42 -22.19 33.33
N ALA A 153 1.63 -22.45 34.38
CA ALA A 153 0.30 -21.84 34.51
C ALA A 153 0.34 -20.30 34.69
N PRO A 154 1.15 -19.71 35.59
CA PRO A 154 1.30 -18.26 35.68
C PRO A 154 1.88 -17.65 34.40
N LEU A 155 2.87 -18.30 33.79
CA LEU A 155 3.46 -17.85 32.52
C LEU A 155 2.43 -17.80 31.39
N TRP A 156 1.53 -18.78 31.32
CA TRP A 156 0.45 -18.80 30.34
C TRP A 156 -0.48 -17.61 30.50
N GLN A 157 -0.89 -17.31 31.74
CA GLN A 157 -1.76 -16.17 32.03
C GLN A 157 -1.10 -14.84 31.68
N ALA A 158 0.18 -14.68 32.04
CA ALA A 158 0.97 -13.51 31.68
C ALA A 158 1.08 -13.39 30.14
N MET A 159 1.35 -14.50 29.45
CA MET A 159 1.44 -14.52 27.99
C MET A 159 0.12 -14.15 27.30
N LEU A 160 -1.02 -14.65 27.77
CA LEU A 160 -2.33 -14.25 27.24
C LEU A 160 -2.58 -12.76 27.42
N SER A 161 -2.29 -12.24 28.62
CA SER A 161 -2.45 -10.81 28.93
C SER A 161 -1.55 -9.94 28.04
N PHE A 162 -0.33 -10.40 27.76
CA PHE A 162 0.61 -9.72 26.87
C PHE A 162 0.17 -9.76 25.39
N VAL A 163 -0.43 -10.87 24.94
CA VAL A 163 -0.99 -11.00 23.59
C VAL A 163 -2.20 -10.09 23.38
N GLU A 164 -3.01 -9.90 24.43
CA GLU A 164 -4.14 -8.98 24.44
C GLU A 164 -3.70 -7.51 24.49
N THR A 165 -2.66 -7.21 25.28
CA THR A 165 -2.13 -5.85 25.42
C THR A 165 -0.62 -5.89 25.60
N VAL A 166 0.09 -5.34 24.61
CA VAL A 166 1.55 -5.22 24.66
C VAL A 166 1.93 -4.23 25.75
N ASP A 167 2.58 -4.75 26.78
CA ASP A 167 3.12 -3.98 27.90
C ASP A 167 4.59 -4.36 28.14
N ALA A 168 5.45 -3.34 28.24
CA ALA A 168 6.90 -3.55 28.32
C ALA A 168 7.33 -4.16 29.67
N ASP A 169 6.62 -3.89 30.76
CA ASP A 169 6.91 -4.45 32.08
C ASP A 169 6.50 -5.92 32.12
N LEU A 170 5.31 -6.23 31.61
CA LEU A 170 4.82 -7.60 31.47
C LEU A 170 5.71 -8.43 30.54
N GLY A 171 6.17 -7.86 29.43
CA GLY A 171 7.11 -8.50 28.52
C GLY A 171 8.43 -8.87 29.22
N ARG A 172 8.96 -7.98 30.07
CA ARG A 172 10.17 -8.25 30.88
C ARG A 172 9.92 -9.32 31.95
N GLU A 173 8.75 -9.32 32.58
CA GLU A 173 8.35 -10.35 33.54
C GLU A 173 8.30 -11.74 32.88
N ILE A 174 7.63 -11.84 31.73
CA ILE A 174 7.53 -13.07 30.93
C ILE A 174 8.93 -13.58 30.56
N GLN A 175 9.82 -12.71 30.07
CA GLN A 175 11.21 -13.08 29.75
C GLN A 175 11.95 -13.62 30.97
N SER A 176 11.79 -12.98 32.15
CA SER A 176 12.40 -13.46 33.39
C SER A 176 11.91 -14.86 33.78
N GLU A 177 10.61 -15.15 33.63
CA GLU A 177 10.06 -16.47 33.90
C GLU A 177 10.54 -17.53 32.90
N LEU A 178 10.60 -17.18 31.61
CA LEU A 178 11.15 -18.04 30.56
C LEU A 178 12.61 -18.40 30.86
N ASP A 179 13.42 -17.43 31.30
CA ASP A 179 14.82 -17.65 31.70
C ASP A 179 14.95 -18.56 32.92
N ARG A 180 14.04 -18.45 33.89
CA ARG A 180 14.03 -19.35 35.06
C ARG A 180 13.67 -20.77 34.68
N ILE A 181 12.71 -20.96 33.77
CA ILE A 181 12.33 -22.28 33.26
C ILE A 181 13.49 -22.89 32.46
N ALA A 182 14.14 -22.10 31.61
CA ALA A 182 15.30 -22.52 30.82
C ALA A 182 16.47 -23.07 31.66
N LYS A 183 16.61 -22.60 32.91
CA LYS A 183 17.67 -23.00 33.85
C LYS A 183 17.33 -24.24 34.69
N LEU A 184 16.13 -24.82 34.55
CA LEU A 184 15.78 -26.02 35.29
C LEU A 184 16.62 -27.23 34.81
N PRO A 185 17.12 -28.06 35.74
CA PRO A 185 17.85 -29.27 35.37
C PRO A 185 16.92 -30.28 34.67
N SER A 186 17.43 -30.97 33.65
CA SER A 186 16.69 -31.99 32.88
C SER A 186 15.37 -31.46 32.29
N LEU A 187 15.43 -30.30 31.63
CA LEU A 187 14.26 -29.65 31.03
C LEU A 187 13.69 -30.50 29.87
N PRO A 188 12.41 -30.93 29.94
CA PRO A 188 11.77 -31.69 28.86
C PRO A 188 11.76 -30.93 27.54
N ASP A 189 11.77 -31.65 26.41
CA ASP A 189 11.76 -31.06 25.07
C ASP A 189 10.59 -30.09 24.85
N ASP A 190 9.39 -30.43 25.34
CA ASP A 190 8.23 -29.54 25.26
C ASP A 190 8.45 -28.24 26.06
N ALA A 191 9.20 -28.27 27.16
CA ALA A 191 9.51 -27.07 27.93
C ALA A 191 10.60 -26.21 27.26
N GLN A 192 11.54 -26.83 26.55
CA GLN A 192 12.48 -26.10 25.68
C GLN A 192 11.74 -25.41 24.53
N ALA A 193 10.82 -26.11 23.87
CA ALA A 193 9.98 -25.54 22.82
C ALA A 193 9.10 -24.40 23.34
N LEU A 194 8.49 -24.56 24.53
CA LEU A 194 7.72 -23.50 25.18
C LEU A 194 8.57 -22.26 25.45
N VAL A 195 9.80 -22.43 25.94
CA VAL A 195 10.71 -21.31 26.18
C VAL A 195 11.08 -20.61 24.87
N ALA A 196 11.47 -21.38 23.85
CA ALA A 196 11.88 -20.84 22.56
C ALA A 196 10.75 -20.02 21.89
N HIS A 197 9.55 -20.59 21.80
CA HIS A 197 8.41 -19.89 21.21
C HIS A 197 7.87 -18.77 22.09
N GLY A 198 7.97 -18.89 23.42
CA GLY A 198 7.63 -17.81 24.35
C GLY A 198 8.50 -16.56 24.12
N ARG A 199 9.81 -16.75 23.91
CA ARG A 199 10.73 -15.65 23.59
C ARG A 199 10.39 -14.99 22.25
N LEU A 200 10.10 -15.79 21.23
CA LEU A 200 9.68 -15.29 19.91
C LEU A 200 8.40 -14.45 20.01
N ILE A 201 7.41 -14.86 20.83
CA ILE A 201 6.18 -14.07 21.01
C ILE A 201 6.49 -12.70 21.61
N VAL A 202 7.29 -12.65 22.68
CA VAL A 202 7.65 -11.38 23.34
C VAL A 202 8.46 -10.46 22.43
N GLU A 203 9.29 -11.03 21.55
CA GLU A 203 10.10 -10.28 20.60
C GLU A 203 9.28 -9.73 19.42
N VAL A 204 8.44 -10.56 18.80
CA VAL A 204 7.76 -10.26 17.54
C VAL A 204 6.50 -9.44 17.74
N LEU A 205 5.74 -9.66 18.82
CA LEU A 205 4.45 -9.00 19.00
C LEU A 205 4.54 -7.46 19.04
N PRO A 206 5.48 -6.82 19.77
CA PRO A 206 5.63 -5.37 19.75
C PRO A 206 6.03 -4.82 18.38
N GLN A 207 6.88 -5.54 17.64
CA GLN A 207 7.31 -5.17 16.29
C GLN A 207 6.13 -5.21 15.32
N LEU A 208 5.29 -6.24 15.42
CA LEU A 208 4.09 -6.38 14.60
C LEU A 208 3.09 -5.24 14.87
N ASP A 209 2.92 -4.84 16.13
CA ASP A 209 2.03 -3.74 16.51
C ASP A 209 2.55 -2.38 16.00
N GLU A 210 3.87 -2.14 16.02
CA GLU A 210 4.46 -0.96 15.38
C GLU A 210 4.27 -0.97 13.87
N LEU A 211 4.54 -2.11 13.23
CA LEU A 211 4.37 -2.26 11.78
C LEU A 211 2.91 -2.04 11.35
N MET A 212 1.95 -2.48 12.17
CA MET A 212 0.53 -2.18 11.98
C MET A 212 0.25 -0.67 12.05
N ARG A 213 0.85 0.05 13.01
CA ARG A 213 0.75 1.51 13.08
C ARG A 213 1.33 2.18 11.84
N GLU A 214 2.49 1.73 11.37
CA GLU A 214 3.12 2.27 10.16
C GLU A 214 2.31 2.01 8.89
N ILE A 215 1.74 0.82 8.74
CA ILE A 215 0.86 0.47 7.60
C ILE A 215 -0.41 1.31 7.67
N ILE A 216 -1.01 1.54 8.84
CA ILE A 216 -2.23 2.36 8.94
C ILE A 216 -1.90 3.86 8.76
N GLY A 217 -0.78 4.31 9.31
CA GLY A 217 -0.39 5.72 9.39
C GLY A 217 0.19 6.33 8.12
N THR A 218 0.45 5.54 7.07
CA THR A 218 0.95 6.05 5.77
C THR A 218 -0.08 5.79 4.66
N PRO A 219 -1.08 6.67 4.47
CA PRO A 219 -2.15 6.44 3.50
C PRO A 219 -1.64 6.69 2.07
N THR A 220 -1.73 5.67 1.22
CA THR A 220 -1.56 5.81 -0.23
C THR A 220 -2.56 6.82 -0.79
N ALA A 221 -3.76 6.87 -0.21
CA ALA A 221 -4.84 7.80 -0.57
C ALA A 221 -4.42 9.27 -0.58
N ALA A 222 -3.50 9.69 0.31
CA ALA A 222 -3.02 11.08 0.30
C ALA A 222 -2.21 11.39 -0.97
N HIS A 223 -1.35 10.46 -1.40
CA HIS A 223 -0.56 10.59 -2.63
C HIS A 223 -1.45 10.51 -3.87
N VAL A 224 -2.47 9.64 -3.84
CA VAL A 224 -3.48 9.57 -4.90
C VAL A 224 -4.23 10.89 -5.01
N GLY A 225 -4.67 11.47 -3.89
CA GLY A 225 -5.37 12.76 -3.87
C GLY A 225 -4.53 13.88 -4.50
N VAL A 226 -3.25 13.97 -4.15
CA VAL A 226 -2.33 14.96 -4.73
C VAL A 226 -2.24 14.82 -6.27
N LEU A 227 -2.13 13.58 -6.77
CA LEU A 227 -2.08 13.35 -8.22
C LEU A 227 -3.44 13.60 -8.90
N GLN A 228 -4.55 13.24 -8.25
CA GLN A 228 -5.90 13.56 -8.75
C GLN A 228 -6.09 15.08 -8.88
N ASP A 229 -5.65 15.87 -7.91
CA ASP A 229 -5.75 17.32 -7.94
C ASP A 229 -4.86 17.93 -9.02
N ALA A 230 -3.61 17.47 -9.15
CA ALA A 230 -2.73 17.88 -10.23
C ALA A 230 -3.34 17.56 -11.61
N LEU A 231 -4.01 16.42 -11.75
CA LEU A 231 -4.67 16.00 -12.98
C LEU A 231 -5.91 16.85 -13.30
N ARG A 232 -6.71 17.22 -12.29
CA ARG A 232 -7.83 18.16 -12.45
C ARG A 232 -7.32 19.54 -12.89
N ASP A 233 -6.24 20.02 -12.30
CA ASP A 233 -5.63 21.32 -12.61
C ASP A 233 -5.11 21.38 -14.04
N TYR A 234 -4.37 20.36 -14.45
CA TYR A 234 -3.98 20.18 -15.84
C TYR A 234 -5.21 20.17 -16.76
N GLY A 235 -6.27 19.45 -16.36
CA GLY A 235 -7.52 19.39 -17.09
C GLY A 235 -8.15 20.75 -17.35
N ARG A 236 -8.23 21.58 -16.30
CA ARG A 236 -8.74 22.97 -16.36
C ARG A 236 -7.93 23.85 -17.30
N GLN A 237 -6.60 23.73 -17.29
CA GLN A 237 -5.72 24.52 -18.15
C GLN A 237 -5.90 24.20 -19.64
N VAL A 238 -6.00 22.91 -19.97
CA VAL A 238 -6.23 22.47 -21.35
C VAL A 238 -7.60 22.91 -21.86
N GLU A 239 -8.64 22.78 -21.03
CA GLU A 239 -10.00 23.18 -21.41
C GLU A 239 -10.10 24.69 -21.64
N TRP A 240 -9.48 25.50 -20.77
CA TRP A 240 -9.45 26.95 -20.92
C TRP A 240 -8.78 27.37 -22.24
N ARG A 241 -7.65 26.76 -22.61
CA ARG A 241 -7.00 27.00 -23.91
C ARG A 241 -7.91 26.61 -25.07
N ALA A 242 -8.54 25.44 -25.01
CA ALA A 242 -9.45 24.96 -26.06
C ALA A 242 -10.69 25.87 -26.22
N GLN A 243 -11.20 26.46 -25.14
CA GLN A 243 -12.28 27.45 -25.20
C GLN A 243 -11.85 28.74 -25.91
N GLN A 244 -10.63 29.24 -25.64
CA GLN A 244 -10.10 30.41 -26.34
C GLN A 244 -9.98 30.18 -27.85
N TYR A 245 -9.43 29.03 -28.27
CA TYR A 245 -9.34 28.70 -29.70
C TYR A 245 -10.72 28.52 -30.35
N ARG A 246 -11.71 27.96 -29.64
CA ARG A 246 -13.09 27.90 -30.12
C ARG A 246 -13.72 29.28 -30.29
N LEU A 247 -13.52 30.19 -29.34
CA LEU A 247 -13.99 31.58 -29.48
C LEU A 247 -13.35 32.28 -30.68
N LEU A 248 -12.03 32.13 -30.86
CA LEU A 248 -11.33 32.68 -32.02
C LEU A 248 -11.85 32.10 -33.34
N LEU A 249 -12.15 30.80 -33.40
CA LEU A 249 -12.77 30.15 -34.56
C LEU A 249 -14.16 30.71 -34.89
N TYR A 250 -14.98 31.01 -33.87
CA TYR A 250 -16.32 31.59 -34.09
C TYR A 250 -16.28 33.06 -34.53
N LEU A 251 -15.20 33.77 -34.22
CA LEU A 251 -15.01 35.18 -34.56
C LEU A 251 -14.37 35.39 -35.94
N LEU A 252 -13.81 34.33 -36.54
CA LEU A 252 -13.09 34.36 -37.83
C LEU A 252 -14.03 34.00 -39.00
#